data_AF-A0A838IUG5-F1
#
_entry.id   AF-A0A838IUG5-F1
#
_cell.length_a   1.000
_cell.length_b   1.000
_cell.length_c   1.000
_cell.angle_alpha   90.00
_cell.angle_beta   90.00
_cell.angle_gamma   90.00
#
_symmetry.space_group_name_H-M   'P 1'
#
loop_
_entity.id
_entity.type
_entity.pdbx_description
1 polymer ?
#
loop_
_entity_poly.entity_id
_entity_poly.type
_entity_poly.pdbx_seq_one_letter_code
_entity_poly.pdbx_strand_id
1 'polypeptide(L)'
;MAKVTTAYACSACGARSAGPLGRCGRCGAWGTVNATTDAPAAVRPPVRDVRRTLLAEVDDLTLERTPTGIAEVDRVLGGGWVSGSAILIAGEPGIGKSTLLLQLADESARAGRTTLYVAGEESPGQVKLRAGRLGVEAPLTLTRETDARVLAEYVRQEAPRLAIVDSAQTLTVDDDGTAGSVGQVRDATLLLTQAAKASGTTLVLIGHVTKQGTVAGPKVIEHIVDATLALESAAGFRILRSMKNRFGPAGEVGVFEMRATGMHAVDDPSEAFLAERLTGVPGSVVAVVMEGQRALLLEVQALASKSPFASPRRVVQGLDARRVDVVLAVLERRLDLPLAGLDVYVNVAGGLRVTDHGADLAVAIAVVSAVTNRPSPEGTALVGEVGLAGELRAVKELERRSREAERSGYATLIGPRARGGPVGSGYGEAVDLRAALDLVWRPS
;
A
#
# COMPACT_ATOMS: atom_id res chain seq x y z
N MET A 1 -19.36 3.89 -60.26
CA MET A 1 -19.09 3.01 -59.10
C MET A 1 -17.74 2.35 -59.29
N ALA A 2 -16.73 2.72 -58.50
CA ALA A 2 -15.40 2.13 -58.58
C ALA A 2 -15.47 0.68 -58.07
N LYS A 3 -15.02 -0.27 -58.90
CA LYS A 3 -15.05 -1.71 -58.61
C LYS A 3 -14.04 -1.98 -57.49
N VAL A 4 -14.51 -2.37 -56.30
CA VAL A 4 -13.63 -2.77 -55.18
C VAL A 4 -12.94 -4.05 -55.59
N THR A 5 -11.67 -3.97 -56.00
CA THR A 5 -10.84 -5.14 -56.27
C THR A 5 -10.37 -5.73 -54.95
N THR A 6 -10.96 -6.86 -54.55
CA THR A 6 -10.55 -7.62 -53.36
C THR A 6 -9.14 -8.18 -53.58
N ALA A 7 -8.18 -7.71 -52.78
CA ALA A 7 -6.82 -8.25 -52.76
C ALA A 7 -6.71 -9.43 -51.78
N TYR A 8 -5.75 -10.32 -51.98
CA TYR A 8 -5.47 -11.44 -51.07
C TYR A 8 -4.01 -11.41 -50.63
N ALA A 9 -3.74 -11.60 -49.34
CA ALA A 9 -2.38 -11.68 -48.80
C ALA A 9 -2.24 -12.73 -47.70
N CYS A 10 -1.06 -13.34 -47.63
CA CYS A 10 -0.69 -14.28 -46.58
C CYS A 10 -0.41 -13.54 -45.26
N SER A 11 -1.16 -13.84 -44.19
CA SER A 11 -0.95 -13.28 -42.86
C SER A 11 0.39 -13.65 -42.21
N ALA A 12 1.02 -14.74 -42.65
CA ALA A 12 2.29 -15.21 -42.10
C ALA A 12 3.53 -14.57 -42.76
N CYS A 13 3.48 -14.23 -44.05
CA CYS A 13 4.66 -13.73 -44.77
C CYS A 13 4.40 -12.54 -45.71
N GLY A 14 3.16 -12.05 -45.78
CA GLY A 14 2.76 -10.90 -46.58
C GLY A 14 2.70 -11.14 -48.10
N ALA A 15 2.92 -12.37 -48.58
CA ALA A 15 2.85 -12.68 -50.01
C ALA A 15 1.43 -12.45 -50.57
N ARG A 16 1.33 -11.70 -51.66
CA ARG A 16 0.06 -11.38 -52.33
C ARG A 16 -0.32 -12.45 -53.35
N SER A 17 -1.60 -12.70 -53.53
CA SER A 17 -2.15 -13.60 -54.55
C SER A 17 -3.32 -12.96 -55.30
N ALA A 18 -3.56 -13.41 -56.53
CA ALA A 18 -4.66 -12.93 -57.36
C ALA A 18 -6.04 -13.48 -56.94
N GLY A 19 -6.06 -14.43 -56.00
CA GLY A 19 -7.27 -15.09 -55.49
C GLY A 19 -6.98 -15.84 -54.19
N PRO A 20 -8.02 -16.42 -53.55
CA PRO A 20 -7.86 -17.20 -52.33
C PRO A 20 -7.07 -18.47 -52.62
N LEU A 21 -6.09 -18.79 -51.76
CA LEU A 21 -5.27 -19.99 -51.88
C LEU A 21 -5.26 -20.75 -50.55
N GLY A 22 -5.44 -22.07 -50.59
CA GLY A 22 -5.36 -22.91 -49.40
C GLY A 22 -3.96 -22.97 -48.79
N ARG A 23 -2.91 -22.79 -49.61
CA ARG A 23 -1.50 -22.80 -49.20
C ARG A 23 -0.75 -21.63 -49.80
N CYS A 24 0.04 -20.93 -49.00
CA CYS A 24 0.90 -19.84 -49.47
C CYS A 24 2.04 -20.38 -50.36
N GLY A 25 2.15 -19.89 -51.60
CA GLY A 25 3.24 -20.28 -52.52
C GLY A 25 4.63 -19.81 -52.11
N ARG A 26 4.74 -18.87 -51.16
CA ARG A 26 6.04 -18.33 -50.68
C ARG A 26 6.56 -19.05 -49.44
N CYS A 27 5.76 -19.12 -48.37
CA CYS A 27 6.18 -19.72 -47.10
C CYS A 27 5.64 -21.14 -46.88
N GLY A 28 4.76 -21.63 -47.76
CA GLY A 28 4.20 -22.98 -47.66
C GLY A 28 3.14 -23.17 -46.57
N ALA A 29 2.79 -22.12 -45.81
CA ALA A 29 1.81 -22.18 -44.74
C ALA A 29 0.39 -22.35 -45.28
N TRP A 30 -0.40 -23.21 -44.64
CA TRP A 30 -1.80 -23.48 -44.98
C TRP A 30 -2.75 -22.51 -44.26
N GLY A 31 -3.86 -22.14 -44.91
CA GLY A 31 -4.94 -21.33 -44.32
C GLY A 31 -4.57 -19.89 -43.97
N THR A 32 -3.46 -19.38 -44.50
CA THR A 32 -2.94 -18.04 -44.15
C THR A 32 -3.25 -16.97 -45.19
N VAL A 33 -3.73 -17.32 -46.38
CA VAL A 33 -4.03 -16.36 -47.46
C VAL A 33 -5.46 -15.87 -47.33
N ASN A 34 -5.62 -14.66 -46.78
CA ASN A 34 -6.91 -14.05 -46.51
C ASN A 34 -7.18 -12.87 -47.43
N ALA A 35 -8.46 -12.60 -47.70
CA ALA A 35 -8.86 -11.37 -48.37
C ALA A 35 -8.43 -10.17 -47.52
N THR A 36 -7.60 -9.31 -48.08
CA THR A 36 -7.25 -8.02 -47.50
C THR A 36 -8.11 -6.96 -48.19
N THR A 37 -8.95 -6.30 -47.41
CA THR A 37 -9.33 -4.94 -47.77
C THR A 37 -8.07 -4.10 -47.71
N ASP A 38 -7.81 -3.26 -48.72
CA ASP A 38 -6.75 -2.26 -48.61
C ASP A 38 -7.06 -1.43 -47.37
N ALA A 39 -6.35 -1.70 -46.26
CA ALA A 39 -6.32 -0.78 -45.15
C ALA A 39 -5.83 0.54 -45.74
N PRO A 40 -6.53 1.67 -45.50
CA PRO A 40 -6.05 2.96 -45.98
C PRO A 40 -4.59 3.08 -45.55
N ALA A 41 -3.71 3.39 -46.52
CA ALA A 41 -2.28 3.53 -46.30
C ALA A 41 -2.06 4.22 -44.97
N ALA A 42 -1.30 3.60 -44.05
CA ALA A 42 -1.10 4.09 -42.69
C ALA A 42 -0.75 5.58 -42.79
N VAL A 43 -1.74 6.44 -42.49
CA VAL A 43 -1.59 7.87 -42.59
C VAL A 43 -0.53 8.18 -41.55
N ARG A 44 0.67 8.55 -42.00
CA ARG A 44 1.68 9.10 -41.10
C ARG A 44 0.97 10.22 -40.36
N PRO A 45 0.86 10.15 -39.01
CA PRO A 45 0.21 11.22 -38.30
C PRO A 45 0.90 12.52 -38.71
N PRO A 46 0.14 13.60 -38.98
CA PRO A 46 0.76 14.88 -39.30
C PRO A 46 1.76 15.19 -38.18
N VAL A 47 2.97 15.61 -38.55
CA VAL A 47 3.96 16.07 -37.57
C VAL A 47 3.33 17.29 -36.91
N ARG A 48 2.69 17.08 -35.76
CA ARG A 48 2.18 18.17 -34.93
C ARG A 48 3.39 18.91 -34.41
N ASP A 49 3.33 20.23 -34.41
CA ASP A 49 4.35 21.04 -33.76
C ASP A 49 4.38 20.65 -32.28
N VAL A 50 5.46 20.00 -31.87
CA VAL A 50 5.60 19.50 -30.51
C VAL A 50 6.04 20.70 -29.68
N ARG A 51 5.12 21.27 -28.91
CA ARG A 51 5.44 22.34 -27.95
C ARG A 51 6.57 21.85 -27.03
N ARG A 52 7.69 22.56 -27.05
CA ARG A 52 8.85 22.29 -26.19
C ARG A 52 8.94 23.41 -25.17
N THR A 53 9.08 23.05 -23.91
CA THR A 53 9.40 23.99 -22.84
C THR A 53 10.75 23.57 -22.29
N LEU A 54 11.68 24.52 -22.17
CA LEU A 54 12.95 24.23 -21.50
C LEU A 54 12.66 23.99 -20.02
N LEU A 55 13.23 22.92 -19.45
CA LEU A 55 12.99 22.60 -18.03
C LEU A 55 13.40 23.75 -17.10
N ALA A 56 14.41 24.54 -17.48
CA ALA A 56 14.85 25.72 -16.75
C ALA A 56 13.84 26.89 -16.75
N GLU A 57 12.83 26.85 -17.63
CA GLU A 57 11.76 27.84 -17.74
C GLU A 57 10.46 27.35 -17.07
N VAL A 58 10.46 26.15 -16.50
CA VAL A 58 9.32 25.61 -15.75
C VAL A 58 9.47 26.02 -14.29
N ASP A 59 8.53 26.83 -13.81
CA ASP A 59 8.48 27.21 -12.40
C ASP A 59 8.37 25.97 -11.49
N ASP A 60 8.92 26.07 -10.28
CA ASP A 60 8.79 25.03 -9.27
C ASP A 60 7.30 24.72 -9.03
N LEU A 61 6.98 23.43 -9.00
CA LEU A 61 5.60 22.98 -8.82
C LEU A 61 5.10 23.31 -7.40
N THR A 62 4.39 24.42 -7.24
CA THR A 62 3.63 24.68 -6.02
C THR A 62 2.37 23.83 -6.01
N LEU A 63 2.43 22.69 -5.33
CA LEU A 63 1.27 21.82 -5.12
C LEU A 63 0.28 22.52 -4.19
N GLU A 64 -0.87 22.94 -4.71
CA GLU A 64 -1.99 23.36 -3.88
C GLU A 64 -2.53 22.15 -3.11
N ARG A 65 -2.15 22.06 -1.82
CA ARG A 65 -2.65 21.05 -0.90
C ARG A 65 -3.82 21.56 -0.10
N THR A 66 -4.79 20.68 0.10
CA THR A 66 -5.90 20.97 0.99
C THR A 66 -6.12 19.80 1.96
N PRO A 67 -6.31 20.08 3.27
CA PRO A 67 -6.52 19.02 4.25
C PRO A 67 -7.74 18.18 3.89
N THR A 68 -7.66 16.88 4.19
CA THR A 68 -8.77 15.94 4.03
C THR A 68 -9.79 16.01 5.16
N GLY A 69 -9.41 16.60 6.30
CA GLY A 69 -10.19 16.59 7.55
C GLY A 69 -9.84 15.40 8.46
N ILE A 70 -9.08 14.41 7.95
CA ILE A 70 -8.66 13.24 8.73
C ILE A 70 -7.13 13.15 8.72
N ALA A 71 -6.51 13.46 9.85
CA ALA A 71 -5.04 13.61 9.97
C ALA A 71 -4.25 12.37 9.49
N GLU A 72 -4.74 11.17 9.75
CA GLU A 72 -4.10 9.93 9.31
C GLU A 72 -4.17 9.72 7.78
N VAL A 73 -5.23 10.23 7.12
CA VAL A 73 -5.30 10.25 5.64
C VAL A 73 -4.36 11.31 5.09
N ASP A 74 -4.32 12.50 5.70
CA ASP A 74 -3.39 13.56 5.32
C ASP A 74 -1.94 13.08 5.39
N ARG A 75 -1.56 12.37 6.45
CA ARG A 75 -0.24 11.74 6.61
C ARG A 75 0.08 10.83 5.42
N VAL A 76 -0.81 9.89 5.11
CA VAL A 76 -0.61 8.92 4.03
C VAL A 76 -0.51 9.59 2.66
N LEU A 77 -1.27 10.66 2.43
CA LEU A 77 -1.21 11.46 1.20
C LEU A 77 -0.01 12.43 1.14
N GLY A 78 0.73 12.61 2.23
CA GLY A 78 1.85 13.55 2.32
C GLY A 78 1.41 15.01 2.51
N GLY A 79 0.31 15.24 3.22
CA GLY A 79 -0.21 16.55 3.60
C GLY A 79 -1.62 16.87 3.08
N GLY A 80 -2.37 15.89 2.60
CA GLY A 80 -3.76 16.04 2.13
C GLY A 80 -3.95 15.99 0.62
N TRP A 81 -5.11 16.43 0.15
CA TRP A 81 -5.52 16.39 -1.26
C TRP A 81 -4.66 17.30 -2.12
N VAL A 82 -4.32 16.83 -3.32
CA VAL A 82 -3.64 17.63 -4.35
C VAL A 82 -4.63 17.96 -5.47
N SER A 83 -4.73 19.24 -5.83
CA SER A 83 -5.58 19.70 -6.94
C SER A 83 -5.21 19.00 -8.26
N GLY A 84 -6.22 18.53 -9.01
CA GLY A 84 -6.01 17.83 -10.28
C GLY A 84 -5.33 16.46 -10.16
N SER A 85 -5.28 15.85 -8.97
CA SER A 85 -4.68 14.52 -8.79
C SER A 85 -5.69 13.39 -8.97
N ALA A 86 -5.20 12.20 -9.34
CA ALA A 86 -5.97 10.96 -9.28
C ALA A 86 -5.39 9.99 -8.24
N ILE A 87 -6.25 9.46 -7.38
CA ILE A 87 -5.89 8.59 -6.25
C ILE A 87 -6.71 7.29 -6.33
N LEU A 88 -6.06 6.14 -6.22
CA LEU A 88 -6.72 4.84 -6.10
C LEU A 88 -6.70 4.38 -4.64
N ILE A 89 -7.84 3.99 -4.08
CA ILE A 89 -7.93 3.25 -2.83
C ILE A 89 -8.31 1.80 -3.13
N ALA A 90 -7.36 0.90 -2.91
CA ALA A 90 -7.52 -0.54 -3.10
C ALA A 90 -7.74 -1.25 -1.76
N GLY A 91 -8.46 -2.38 -1.77
CA GLY A 91 -8.62 -3.22 -0.59
C GLY A 91 -9.70 -4.28 -0.77
N GLU A 92 -9.73 -5.25 0.14
CA GLU A 92 -10.73 -6.33 0.11
C GLU A 92 -12.17 -5.78 0.23
N PRO A 93 -13.18 -6.44 -0.37
CA PRO A 93 -14.58 -6.12 -0.13
C PRO A 93 -14.91 -6.13 1.37
N GLY A 94 -15.69 -5.15 1.84
CA GLY A 94 -16.09 -5.05 3.25
C GLY A 94 -15.04 -4.50 4.21
N ILE A 95 -13.81 -4.19 3.76
CA ILE A 95 -12.75 -3.65 4.62
C ILE A 95 -13.06 -2.24 5.18
N GLY A 96 -13.95 -1.48 4.52
CA GLY A 96 -14.35 -0.14 4.93
C GLY A 96 -14.01 1.00 3.96
N LYS A 97 -13.68 0.72 2.69
CA LYS A 97 -13.34 1.74 1.68
C LYS A 97 -14.44 2.80 1.50
N SER A 98 -15.67 2.38 1.21
CA SER A 98 -16.83 3.27 1.04
C SER A 98 -17.17 4.02 2.33
N THR A 99 -16.93 3.42 3.50
CA THR A 99 -17.08 4.09 4.80
C THR A 99 -16.10 5.26 4.93
N LEU A 100 -14.81 5.00 4.69
CA LEU A 100 -13.77 6.03 4.73
C LEU A 100 -14.04 7.15 3.71
N LEU A 101 -14.42 6.80 2.47
CA LEU A 101 -14.70 7.80 1.44
C LEU A 101 -15.93 8.64 1.71
N LEU A 102 -16.99 8.09 2.31
CA LEU A 102 -18.14 8.90 2.72
C LEU A 102 -17.79 9.88 3.84
N GLN A 103 -16.96 9.48 4.80
CA GLN A 103 -16.47 10.39 5.84
C GLN A 103 -15.60 11.50 5.24
N LEU A 104 -14.70 11.16 4.31
CA LEU A 104 -13.89 12.15 3.60
C LEU A 104 -14.73 13.10 2.72
N ALA A 105 -15.79 12.59 2.11
CA ALA A 105 -16.75 13.41 1.36
C ALA A 105 -17.47 14.41 2.28
N ASP A 106 -17.91 13.95 3.45
CA ASP A 106 -18.54 14.80 4.48
C ASP A 106 -17.61 15.91 4.96
N GLU A 107 -16.35 15.58 5.33
CA GLU A 107 -15.33 16.56 5.72
C GLU A 107 -15.05 17.58 4.61
N SER A 108 -14.91 17.12 3.36
CA SER A 108 -14.73 17.98 2.19
C SER A 108 -15.91 18.96 2.01
N ALA A 109 -17.13 18.45 2.10
CA ALA A 109 -18.34 19.26 1.93
C ALA A 109 -18.59 20.22 3.11
N ARG A 110 -18.30 19.81 4.35
CA ARG A 110 -18.30 20.68 5.55
C ARG A 110 -17.29 21.82 5.44
N ALA A 111 -16.14 21.56 4.80
CA ALA A 111 -15.16 22.60 4.46
C ALA A 111 -15.59 23.51 3.29
N GLY A 112 -16.85 23.43 2.84
CA GLY A 112 -17.43 24.27 1.79
C GLY A 112 -17.05 23.88 0.36
N ARG A 113 -16.56 22.64 0.15
CA ARG A 113 -16.07 22.20 -1.15
C ARG A 113 -17.13 21.41 -1.91
N THR A 114 -17.27 21.71 -3.19
CA THR A 114 -18.14 20.95 -4.10
C THR A 114 -17.63 19.51 -4.21
N THR A 115 -18.46 18.55 -3.81
CA THR A 115 -18.10 17.14 -3.75
C THR A 115 -19.10 16.30 -4.54
N LEU A 116 -18.63 15.51 -5.49
CA LEU A 116 -19.41 14.55 -6.27
C LEU A 116 -19.11 13.13 -5.78
N TYR A 117 -20.14 12.40 -5.36
CA TYR A 117 -20.05 10.97 -5.03
C TYR A 117 -20.76 10.13 -6.11
N VAL A 118 -19.99 9.35 -6.86
CA VAL A 118 -20.50 8.43 -7.88
C VAL A 118 -20.63 7.03 -7.27
N ALA A 119 -21.86 6.58 -7.03
CA ALA A 119 -22.16 5.28 -6.44
C ALA A 119 -22.68 4.32 -7.51
N GLY A 120 -21.77 3.70 -8.26
CA GLY A 120 -22.13 2.78 -9.35
C GLY A 120 -22.71 1.46 -8.84
N GLU A 121 -22.20 0.94 -7.72
CA GLU A 121 -22.63 -0.35 -7.16
C GLU A 121 -23.94 -0.24 -6.36
N GLU A 122 -24.13 0.86 -5.62
CA GLU A 122 -25.16 0.95 -4.57
C GLU A 122 -26.24 1.97 -4.88
N SER A 123 -27.48 1.67 -4.49
CA SER A 123 -28.61 2.59 -4.68
C SER A 123 -28.45 3.84 -3.81
N PRO A 124 -29.04 5.00 -4.18
CA PRO A 124 -28.94 6.23 -3.40
C PRO A 124 -29.51 6.04 -1.99
N GLY A 125 -30.54 5.21 -1.84
CA GLY A 125 -31.12 4.86 -0.54
C GLY A 125 -30.17 4.08 0.36
N GLN A 126 -29.39 3.14 -0.20
CA GLN A 126 -28.36 2.40 0.55
C GLN A 126 -27.23 3.33 1.00
N VAL A 127 -26.76 4.21 0.11
CA VAL A 127 -25.75 5.21 0.46
C VAL A 127 -26.27 6.16 1.55
N LYS A 128 -27.51 6.64 1.43
CA LYS A 128 -28.16 7.49 2.44
C LYS A 128 -28.28 6.80 3.80
N LEU A 129 -28.67 5.51 3.82
CA LEU A 129 -28.75 4.74 5.06
C LEU A 129 -27.38 4.64 5.74
N ARG A 130 -26.31 4.38 4.98
CA ARG A 130 -24.95 4.35 5.50
C ARG A 130 -24.50 5.72 5.99
N ALA A 131 -24.71 6.76 5.20
CA ALA A 131 -24.40 8.15 5.55
C ALA A 131 -25.05 8.53 6.88
N GLY A 132 -26.33 8.19 7.07
CA GLY A 132 -27.04 8.42 8.33
C GLY A 132 -26.42 7.71 9.53
N ARG A 133 -25.96 6.45 9.37
CA ARG A 133 -25.25 5.73 10.45
C ARG A 133 -23.89 6.36 10.79
N LEU A 134 -23.20 6.88 9.78
CA LEU A 134 -21.88 7.51 9.92
C LEU A 134 -21.96 8.95 10.46
N GLY A 135 -23.16 9.52 10.61
CA GLY A 135 -23.32 10.92 11.00
C GLY A 135 -22.87 11.91 9.92
N VAL A 136 -22.97 11.52 8.65
CA VAL A 136 -22.73 12.43 7.51
C VAL A 136 -23.88 13.42 7.45
N GLU A 137 -23.57 14.70 7.58
CA GLU A 137 -24.54 15.80 7.67
C GLU A 137 -24.45 16.75 6.48
N ALA A 138 -23.31 16.76 5.77
CA ALA A 138 -23.09 17.68 4.68
C ALA A 138 -23.99 17.39 3.46
N PRO A 139 -24.36 18.41 2.68
CA PRO A 139 -25.11 18.21 1.44
C PRO A 139 -24.20 17.63 0.36
N LEU A 140 -24.14 16.31 0.26
CA LEU A 140 -23.37 15.60 -0.76
C LEU A 140 -24.17 15.46 -2.07
N THR A 141 -23.55 15.82 -3.18
CA THR A 141 -24.09 15.52 -4.52
C THR A 141 -23.79 14.07 -4.87
N LEU A 142 -24.82 13.31 -5.26
CA LEU A 142 -24.69 11.89 -5.58
C LEU A 142 -25.28 11.55 -6.95
N THR A 143 -24.58 10.71 -7.70
CA THR A 143 -25.05 10.16 -8.98
C THR A 143 -24.80 8.66 -9.07
N ARG A 144 -25.57 8.00 -9.93
CA ARG A 144 -25.41 6.59 -10.33
C ARG A 144 -24.91 6.44 -11.76
N GLU A 145 -24.48 7.53 -12.37
CA GLU A 145 -23.92 7.48 -13.71
C GLU A 145 -22.69 6.55 -13.73
N THR A 146 -22.64 5.68 -14.72
CA THR A 146 -21.58 4.70 -14.92
C THR A 146 -20.78 4.97 -16.20
N ASP A 147 -21.32 5.73 -17.15
CA ASP A 147 -20.60 6.12 -18.36
C ASP A 147 -19.49 7.13 -18.01
N ALA A 148 -18.25 6.68 -18.15
CA ALA A 148 -17.06 7.45 -17.87
C ALA A 148 -16.91 8.67 -18.80
N ARG A 149 -17.50 8.67 -20.00
CA ARG A 149 -17.50 9.83 -20.91
C ARG A 149 -18.42 10.92 -20.38
N VAL A 150 -19.62 10.55 -19.93
CA VAL A 150 -20.58 11.47 -19.32
C VAL A 150 -20.00 12.04 -18.03
N LEU A 151 -19.45 11.19 -17.15
CA LEU A 151 -18.79 11.62 -15.93
C LEU A 151 -17.58 12.53 -16.20
N ALA A 152 -16.74 12.20 -17.19
CA ALA A 152 -15.58 13.02 -17.53
C ALA A 152 -16.00 14.40 -18.03
N GLU A 153 -17.07 14.50 -18.81
CA GLU A 153 -17.59 15.80 -19.26
C GLU A 153 -18.18 16.61 -18.10
N TYR A 154 -18.96 15.97 -17.23
CA TYR A 154 -19.47 16.60 -16.01
C TYR A 154 -18.32 17.15 -15.14
N VAL A 155 -17.26 16.37 -14.93
CA VAL A 155 -16.08 16.80 -14.15
C VAL A 155 -15.38 17.99 -14.81
N ARG A 156 -15.33 18.08 -16.14
CA ARG A 156 -14.74 19.24 -16.84
C ARG A 156 -15.60 20.50 -16.70
N GLN A 157 -16.92 20.37 -16.78
CA GLN A 157 -17.85 21.49 -16.79
C GLN A 157 -18.10 22.04 -15.38
N GLU A 158 -18.41 21.16 -14.43
CA GLU A 158 -18.78 21.53 -13.07
C GLU A 158 -17.57 21.67 -12.14
N ALA A 159 -16.42 21.10 -12.53
CA ALA A 159 -15.14 21.18 -11.82
C ALA A 159 -15.29 20.99 -10.28
N PRO A 160 -15.90 19.88 -9.81
CA PRO A 160 -16.03 19.63 -8.38
C PRO A 160 -14.64 19.60 -7.74
N ARG A 161 -14.49 20.15 -6.54
CA ARG A 161 -13.19 20.10 -5.83
C ARG A 161 -12.78 18.68 -5.49
N LEU A 162 -13.74 17.79 -5.21
CA LEU A 162 -13.54 16.37 -4.95
C LEU A 162 -14.56 15.53 -5.74
N ALA A 163 -14.07 14.55 -6.50
CA ALA A 163 -14.90 13.53 -7.14
C ALA A 163 -14.50 12.15 -6.64
N ILE A 164 -15.47 11.40 -6.09
CA ILE A 164 -15.29 10.04 -5.60
C ILE A 164 -16.04 9.07 -6.52
N VAL A 165 -15.40 7.97 -6.92
CA VAL A 165 -16.02 6.89 -7.69
C VAL A 165 -15.95 5.57 -6.95
N ASP A 166 -17.12 5.07 -6.54
CA ASP A 166 -17.34 3.83 -5.82
C ASP A 166 -18.20 2.87 -6.69
N SER A 167 -17.61 2.04 -7.54
CA SER A 167 -16.17 1.75 -7.70
C SER A 167 -15.72 1.84 -9.17
N ALA A 168 -14.41 1.86 -9.43
CA ALA A 168 -13.90 1.93 -10.80
C ALA A 168 -14.35 0.75 -11.68
N GLN A 169 -14.69 -0.40 -11.06
CA GLN A 169 -15.20 -1.59 -11.75
C GLN A 169 -16.57 -1.38 -12.38
N THR A 170 -17.35 -0.41 -11.91
CA THR A 170 -18.70 -0.15 -12.46
C THR A 170 -18.68 0.77 -13.67
N LEU A 171 -17.53 1.36 -14.00
CA LEU A 171 -17.44 2.34 -15.08
C LEU A 171 -17.53 1.68 -16.46
N THR A 172 -18.18 2.37 -17.38
CA THR A 172 -18.30 1.99 -18.79
C THR A 172 -17.72 3.06 -19.72
N VAL A 173 -17.28 2.67 -20.92
CA VAL A 173 -16.73 3.59 -21.94
C VAL A 173 -17.41 3.41 -23.30
N ASP A 174 -17.85 2.19 -23.61
CA ASP A 174 -18.62 1.83 -24.80
C ASP A 174 -19.77 0.90 -24.40
N ASP A 175 -20.88 0.96 -25.16
CA ASP A 175 -22.06 0.12 -24.95
C ASP A 175 -21.80 -1.36 -25.28
N ASP A 176 -20.84 -1.64 -26.16
CA ASP A 176 -20.51 -2.99 -26.65
C ASP A 176 -19.52 -3.76 -25.75
N GLY A 177 -18.99 -3.11 -24.71
CA GLY A 177 -18.02 -3.69 -23.78
C GLY A 177 -18.67 -4.36 -22.56
N THR A 178 -18.14 -5.51 -22.11
CA THR A 178 -18.56 -6.08 -20.83
C THR A 178 -18.06 -5.21 -19.68
N ALA A 179 -18.97 -4.52 -19.01
CA ALA A 179 -18.69 -3.70 -17.82
C ALA A 179 -17.82 -4.47 -16.81
N GLY A 180 -16.81 -3.80 -16.27
CA GLY A 180 -15.83 -4.40 -15.35
C GLY A 180 -14.67 -5.15 -16.03
N SER A 181 -14.62 -5.21 -17.37
CA SER A 181 -13.44 -5.73 -18.07
C SER A 181 -12.20 -4.85 -17.80
N VAL A 182 -11.01 -5.47 -17.74
CA VAL A 182 -9.75 -4.76 -17.41
C VAL A 182 -9.46 -3.60 -18.38
N GLY A 183 -9.74 -3.79 -19.67
CA GLY A 183 -9.56 -2.75 -20.69
C GLY A 183 -10.50 -1.55 -20.47
N GLN A 184 -11.77 -1.82 -20.19
CA GLN A 184 -12.78 -0.77 -19.97
C GLN A 184 -12.49 0.03 -18.70
N VAL A 185 -12.11 -0.63 -17.61
CA VAL A 185 -11.73 0.04 -16.36
C VAL A 185 -10.49 0.92 -16.57
N ARG A 186 -9.50 0.44 -17.33
CA ARG A 186 -8.31 1.22 -17.70
C ARG A 186 -8.69 2.46 -18.49
N ASP A 187 -9.49 2.31 -19.53
CA ASP A 187 -9.82 3.39 -20.45
C ASP A 187 -10.73 4.43 -19.77
N ALA A 188 -11.66 3.99 -18.92
CA ALA A 188 -12.46 4.85 -18.06
C ALA A 188 -11.58 5.65 -17.06
N THR A 189 -10.64 4.97 -16.40
CA THR A 189 -9.67 5.61 -15.49
C THR A 189 -8.87 6.69 -16.20
N LEU A 190 -8.40 6.42 -17.42
CA LEU A 190 -7.66 7.40 -18.23
C LEU A 190 -8.52 8.63 -18.53
N LEU A 191 -9.77 8.44 -18.99
CA LEU A 191 -10.69 9.52 -19.29
C LEU A 191 -10.96 10.41 -18.08
N LEU A 192 -11.27 9.81 -16.93
CA LEU A 192 -11.55 10.54 -15.70
C LEU A 192 -10.31 11.24 -15.15
N THR A 193 -9.14 10.59 -15.18
CA THR A 193 -7.88 11.19 -14.72
C THR A 193 -7.52 12.42 -15.56
N GLN A 194 -7.73 12.36 -16.89
CA GLN A 194 -7.52 13.50 -17.78
C GLN A 194 -8.49 14.65 -17.49
N ALA A 195 -9.78 14.34 -17.29
CA ALA A 195 -10.79 15.33 -16.92
C ALA A 195 -10.47 15.99 -15.57
N ALA A 196 -10.03 15.21 -14.59
CA ALA A 196 -9.65 15.70 -13.26
C ALA A 196 -8.45 16.65 -13.33
N LYS A 197 -7.41 16.27 -14.07
CA LYS A 197 -6.22 17.11 -14.31
C LYS A 197 -6.55 18.41 -15.02
N ALA A 198 -7.44 18.37 -16.02
CA ALA A 198 -7.84 19.55 -16.78
C ALA A 198 -8.69 20.54 -15.97
N SER A 199 -9.51 20.05 -15.04
CA SER A 199 -10.42 20.86 -14.22
C SER A 199 -9.85 21.26 -12.86
N GLY A 200 -8.73 20.67 -12.42
CA GLY A 200 -8.23 20.83 -11.06
C GLY A 200 -9.00 19.99 -10.01
N THR A 201 -9.89 19.09 -10.44
CA THR A 201 -10.63 18.18 -9.55
C THR A 201 -9.68 17.16 -8.91
N THR A 202 -9.78 16.93 -7.60
CA THR A 202 -9.17 15.73 -6.98
C THR A 202 -10.09 14.53 -7.21
N LEU A 203 -9.58 13.52 -7.93
CA LEU A 203 -10.31 12.29 -8.24
C LEU A 203 -9.87 11.16 -7.30
N VAL A 204 -10.83 10.49 -6.66
CA VAL A 204 -10.61 9.31 -5.84
C VAL A 204 -11.40 8.14 -6.40
N LEU A 205 -10.71 7.05 -6.73
CA LEU A 205 -11.28 5.84 -7.29
C LEU A 205 -11.19 4.70 -6.27
N ILE A 206 -12.26 3.93 -6.11
CA ILE A 206 -12.21 2.66 -5.38
C ILE A 206 -11.83 1.53 -6.35
N GLY A 207 -10.88 0.70 -5.94
CA GLY A 207 -10.57 -0.57 -6.57
C GLY A 207 -10.76 -1.74 -5.61
N HIS A 208 -11.47 -2.78 -6.05
CA HIS A 208 -11.58 -4.03 -5.30
C HIS A 208 -10.38 -4.96 -5.54
N VAL A 209 -9.86 -5.56 -4.47
CA VAL A 209 -8.92 -6.69 -4.53
C VAL A 209 -9.71 -7.99 -4.36
N THR A 210 -9.61 -8.94 -5.29
CA THR A 210 -10.26 -10.26 -5.20
C THR A 210 -9.36 -11.27 -4.48
N LYS A 211 -9.96 -12.32 -3.93
CA LYS A 211 -9.34 -13.32 -3.03
C LYS A 211 -8.12 -14.09 -3.58
N GLN A 212 -7.73 -13.90 -4.84
CA GLN A 212 -6.54 -14.55 -5.42
C GLN A 212 -5.33 -13.64 -5.58
N GLY A 213 -5.36 -12.39 -5.08
CA GLY A 213 -4.20 -11.47 -5.17
C GLY A 213 -3.81 -11.06 -6.60
N THR A 214 -4.52 -11.57 -7.61
CA THR A 214 -4.37 -11.31 -9.04
C THR A 214 -5.63 -10.63 -9.56
N VAL A 215 -5.93 -9.42 -9.06
CA VAL A 215 -6.82 -8.56 -9.83
C VAL A 215 -5.99 -7.93 -10.94
N ALA A 216 -6.28 -8.31 -12.18
CA ALA A 216 -5.67 -7.71 -13.36
C ALA A 216 -6.08 -6.23 -13.58
N GLY A 217 -7.02 -5.69 -12.81
CA GLY A 217 -7.52 -4.30 -12.89
C GLY A 217 -6.74 -3.25 -12.08
N PRO A 218 -6.58 -3.39 -10.76
CA PRO A 218 -5.88 -2.44 -9.89
C PRO A 218 -4.45 -2.16 -10.32
N LYS A 219 -3.69 -3.17 -10.76
CA LYS A 219 -2.31 -2.94 -11.26
C LYS A 219 -2.28 -2.04 -12.51
N VAL A 220 -3.28 -2.17 -13.38
CA VAL A 220 -3.39 -1.34 -14.58
C VAL A 220 -3.77 0.10 -14.20
N ILE A 221 -4.69 0.27 -13.24
CA ILE A 221 -5.08 1.58 -12.70
C ILE A 221 -3.91 2.23 -11.94
N GLU A 222 -3.17 1.46 -11.15
CA GLU A 222 -2.04 1.90 -10.31
C GLU A 222 -0.96 2.61 -11.13
N HIS A 223 -0.75 2.22 -12.38
CA HIS A 223 0.18 2.92 -13.27
C HIS A 223 -0.38 4.25 -13.82
N ILE A 224 -1.69 4.39 -13.94
CA ILE A 224 -2.38 5.57 -14.47
C ILE A 224 -2.48 6.68 -13.42
N VAL A 225 -2.88 6.32 -12.20
CA VAL A 225 -3.13 7.27 -11.11
C VAL A 225 -1.84 7.84 -10.53
N ASP A 226 -1.94 8.96 -9.82
CA ASP A 226 -0.80 9.64 -9.23
C ASP A 226 -0.43 9.08 -7.84
N ALA A 227 -1.42 8.57 -7.11
CA ALA A 227 -1.20 7.85 -5.85
C ALA A 227 -2.08 6.58 -5.76
N THR A 228 -1.56 5.56 -5.10
CA THR A 228 -2.24 4.30 -4.80
C THR A 228 -2.12 4.01 -3.32
N LEU A 229 -3.27 3.89 -2.66
CA LEU A 229 -3.39 3.54 -1.26
C LEU A 229 -4.00 2.14 -1.13
N ALA A 230 -3.52 1.35 -0.18
CA ALA A 230 -4.07 0.05 0.18
C ALA A 230 -4.70 0.13 1.56
N LEU A 231 -5.96 -0.29 1.69
CA LEU A 231 -6.64 -0.44 2.97
C LEU A 231 -6.65 -1.93 3.35
N GLU A 232 -5.93 -2.26 4.41
CA GLU A 232 -5.66 -3.61 4.90
C GLU A 232 -6.22 -3.81 6.31
N SER A 233 -6.45 -5.06 6.72
CA SER A 233 -6.81 -5.42 8.10
C SER A 233 -5.57 -5.92 8.85
N ALA A 234 -5.35 -5.43 10.06
CA ALA A 234 -4.28 -5.89 10.94
C ALA A 234 -4.79 -5.93 12.39
N ALA A 235 -4.96 -7.14 12.95
CA ALA A 235 -5.42 -7.40 14.33
C ALA A 235 -6.52 -6.43 14.84
N GLY A 236 -7.65 -6.37 14.14
CA GLY A 236 -8.78 -5.51 14.51
C GLY A 236 -8.73 -4.09 13.92
N PHE A 237 -7.53 -3.58 13.63
CA PHE A 237 -7.32 -2.28 12.99
C PHE A 237 -7.51 -2.32 11.47
N ARG A 238 -7.62 -1.12 10.89
CA ARG A 238 -7.59 -0.86 9.46
C ARG A 238 -6.37 0.00 9.16
N ILE A 239 -5.50 -0.50 8.29
CA ILE A 239 -4.23 0.14 7.95
C ILE A 239 -4.36 0.71 6.54
N LEU A 240 -4.28 2.03 6.42
CA LEU A 240 -4.20 2.70 5.12
C LEU A 240 -2.73 2.93 4.78
N ARG A 241 -2.24 2.30 3.73
CA ARG A 241 -0.84 2.34 3.34
C ARG A 241 -0.65 2.98 1.98
N SER A 242 0.29 3.91 1.87
CA SER A 242 0.74 4.45 0.58
C SER A 242 1.63 3.42 -0.14
N MET A 243 1.16 2.89 -1.26
CA MET A 243 1.94 1.98 -2.12
C MET A 243 2.74 2.77 -3.16
N LYS A 244 2.11 3.80 -3.71
CA LYS A 244 2.68 4.74 -4.68
C LYS A 244 2.17 6.13 -4.32
N ASN A 245 3.05 7.12 -4.25
CA ASN A 245 2.62 8.50 -4.09
C ASN A 245 3.58 9.42 -4.85
N ARG A 246 3.12 10.04 -5.95
CA ARG A 246 3.92 11.01 -6.70
C ARG A 246 4.11 12.33 -5.97
N PHE A 247 3.27 12.60 -4.98
CA PHE A 247 3.24 13.86 -4.24
C PHE A 247 3.69 13.68 -2.79
N GLY A 248 4.18 12.52 -2.37
CA GLY A 248 4.51 12.28 -0.97
C GLY A 248 5.32 11.00 -0.80
N PRO A 249 5.62 10.61 0.45
CA PRO A 249 6.39 9.41 0.67
C PRO A 249 5.53 8.16 0.33
N ALA A 250 6.19 7.18 -0.29
CA ALA A 250 5.65 5.82 -0.37
C ALA A 250 5.97 5.06 0.93
N GLY A 251 5.09 4.13 1.31
CA GLY A 251 5.24 3.31 2.50
C GLY A 251 4.62 3.91 3.77
N GLU A 252 4.18 5.17 3.75
CA GLU A 252 3.48 5.79 4.89
C GLU A 252 2.22 5.01 5.29
N VAL A 253 1.95 4.97 6.59
CA VAL A 253 0.81 4.25 7.17
C VAL A 253 -0.05 5.15 8.04
N GLY A 254 -1.36 5.06 7.81
CA GLY A 254 -2.42 5.59 8.66
C GLY A 254 -3.13 4.44 9.37
N VAL A 255 -3.37 4.57 10.67
CA VAL A 255 -3.96 3.52 11.50
C VAL A 255 -5.34 3.95 11.95
N PHE A 256 -6.32 3.06 11.75
CA PHE A 256 -7.72 3.32 12.04
C PHE A 256 -8.35 2.16 12.81
N GLU A 257 -9.38 2.47 13.57
CA GLU A 257 -10.27 1.51 14.20
C GLU A 257 -11.66 1.58 13.56
N MET A 258 -12.26 0.43 13.27
CA MET A 258 -13.64 0.37 12.78
C MET A 258 -14.61 0.32 13.96
N ARG A 259 -15.36 1.41 14.17
CA ARG A 259 -16.40 1.52 15.21
C ARG A 259 -17.79 1.50 14.56
N ALA A 260 -18.83 1.38 15.40
CA ALA A 260 -20.22 1.44 14.91
C ALA A 260 -20.54 2.75 14.17
N THR A 261 -19.89 3.85 14.56
CA THR A 261 -20.03 5.18 13.97
C THR A 261 -19.12 5.44 12.77
N GLY A 262 -18.28 4.49 12.36
CA GLY A 262 -17.42 4.63 11.19
C GLY A 262 -15.95 4.28 11.44
N MET A 263 -15.08 4.77 10.56
CA MET A 263 -13.64 4.61 10.66
C MET A 263 -13.05 5.78 11.46
N HIS A 264 -12.39 5.48 12.57
CA HIS A 264 -11.79 6.47 13.47
C HIS A 264 -10.27 6.38 13.41
N ALA A 265 -9.60 7.52 13.29
CA ALA A 265 -8.15 7.58 13.37
C ALA A 265 -7.68 7.16 14.77
N VAL A 266 -6.58 6.40 14.83
CA VAL A 266 -5.93 6.03 16.09
C VAL A 266 -4.86 7.09 16.40
N ASP A 267 -5.02 7.79 17.52
CA ASP A 267 -4.15 8.90 17.90
C ASP A 267 -2.71 8.44 18.18
N ASP A 268 -2.57 7.38 18.99
CA ASP A 268 -1.28 6.74 19.25
C ASP A 268 -1.31 5.25 18.86
N PRO A 269 -0.81 4.90 17.65
CA PRO A 269 -0.80 3.51 17.23
C PRO A 269 0.17 2.63 18.01
N SER A 270 1.29 3.19 18.49
CA SER A 270 2.26 2.43 19.29
C SER A 270 1.60 1.95 20.59
N GLU A 271 0.85 2.82 21.26
CA GLU A 271 0.04 2.45 22.43
C GLU A 271 -1.04 1.43 22.05
N ALA A 272 -1.79 1.67 20.97
CA ALA A 272 -2.88 0.80 20.55
C ALA A 272 -2.42 -0.63 20.20
N PHE A 273 -1.27 -0.79 19.53
CA PHE A 273 -0.70 -2.11 19.20
C PHE A 273 -0.14 -2.84 20.43
N LEU A 274 0.23 -2.11 21.48
CA LEU A 274 0.78 -2.67 22.72
C LEU A 274 -0.26 -2.83 23.84
N ALA A 275 -1.51 -2.42 23.63
CA ALA A 275 -2.55 -2.38 24.66
C ALA A 275 -2.85 -3.75 25.29
N GLU A 276 -2.76 -4.84 24.51
CA GLU A 276 -3.01 -6.21 24.99
C GLU A 276 -1.74 -6.96 25.42
N ARG A 277 -0.58 -6.30 25.38
CA ARG A 277 0.71 -6.93 25.70
C ARG A 277 0.77 -7.31 27.19
N LEU A 278 1.09 -8.57 27.47
CA LEU A 278 1.38 -9.04 28.83
C LEU A 278 2.83 -8.70 29.21
N THR A 279 3.03 -8.10 30.38
CA THR A 279 4.37 -7.83 30.90
C THR A 279 4.89 -8.99 31.75
N GLY A 280 6.23 -9.08 31.91
CA GLY A 280 6.87 -10.14 32.70
C GLY A 280 6.80 -11.55 32.09
N VAL A 281 6.40 -11.69 30.82
CA VAL A 281 6.30 -12.97 30.12
C VAL A 281 7.54 -13.23 29.26
N PRO A 282 8.20 -14.40 29.37
CA PRO A 282 9.29 -14.78 28.49
C PRO A 282 8.88 -14.82 27.02
N GLY A 283 9.76 -14.35 26.14
CA GLY A 283 9.51 -14.34 24.70
C GLY A 283 8.73 -13.12 24.20
N SER A 284 8.27 -12.20 25.07
CA SER A 284 7.64 -10.94 24.65
C SER A 284 8.60 -9.76 24.80
N VAL A 285 8.92 -9.10 23.70
CA VAL A 285 9.78 -7.91 23.67
C VAL A 285 9.20 -6.83 22.75
N VAL A 286 9.67 -5.60 22.88
CA VAL A 286 9.20 -4.49 22.06
C VAL A 286 10.26 -4.06 21.06
N ALA A 287 9.89 -4.06 19.79
CA ALA A 287 10.69 -3.55 18.69
C ALA A 287 10.24 -2.14 18.34
N VAL A 288 11.18 -1.24 18.06
CA VAL A 288 10.87 0.04 17.40
C VAL A 288 11.17 -0.12 15.93
N VAL A 289 10.13 -0.13 15.10
CA VAL A 289 10.21 -0.37 13.66
C VAL A 289 9.86 0.89 12.87
N MET A 290 10.29 0.93 11.60
CA MET A 290 9.91 1.99 10.67
C MET A 290 8.96 1.44 9.60
N GLU A 291 7.75 1.99 9.54
CA GLU A 291 6.77 1.76 8.47
C GLU A 291 6.67 3.04 7.61
N GLY A 292 7.34 3.02 6.45
CA GLY A 292 7.60 4.25 5.70
C GLY A 292 8.55 5.16 6.49
N GLN A 293 8.10 6.38 6.80
CA GLN A 293 8.82 7.30 7.69
C GLN A 293 8.21 7.36 9.10
N ARG A 294 7.21 6.53 9.41
CA ARG A 294 6.60 6.47 10.75
C ARG A 294 7.33 5.44 11.61
N ALA A 295 7.82 5.88 12.76
CA ALA A 295 8.30 4.98 13.80
C ALA A 295 7.09 4.40 14.55
N LEU A 296 7.09 3.10 14.82
CA LEU A 296 6.03 2.39 15.55
C LEU A 296 6.68 1.42 16.55
N LEU A 297 6.10 1.30 17.74
CA LEU A 297 6.46 0.24 18.67
C LEU A 297 5.52 -0.94 18.46
N LEU A 298 6.11 -2.12 18.27
CA LEU A 298 5.38 -3.37 18.08
C LEU A 298 5.95 -4.45 18.98
N GLU A 299 5.07 -5.30 19.49
CA GLU A 299 5.49 -6.48 20.24
C GLU A 299 5.99 -7.58 19.28
N VAL A 300 7.21 -8.04 19.50
CA VAL A 300 7.75 -9.27 18.90
C VAL A 300 7.65 -10.37 19.94
N GLN A 301 6.96 -11.44 19.56
CA GLN A 301 6.72 -12.61 20.37
C GLN A 301 7.54 -13.78 19.83
N ALA A 302 8.15 -14.54 20.74
CA ALA A 302 8.76 -15.81 20.44
C ALA A 302 8.29 -16.89 21.43
N LEU A 303 8.08 -18.09 20.91
CA LEU A 303 7.82 -19.28 21.71
C LEU A 303 8.74 -20.39 21.23
N ALA A 304 9.48 -20.99 22.17
CA ALA A 304 10.34 -22.13 21.91
C ALA A 304 9.85 -23.33 22.73
N SER A 305 9.66 -24.47 22.09
CA SER A 305 9.21 -25.70 22.75
C SER A 305 9.94 -26.91 22.16
N LYS A 306 10.11 -27.98 22.94
CA LYS A 306 10.70 -29.23 22.44
C LYS A 306 9.89 -29.75 21.25
N SER A 307 10.57 -30.02 20.14
CA SER A 307 9.96 -30.59 18.94
C SER A 307 9.64 -32.08 19.18
N PRO A 308 8.41 -32.54 18.90
CA PRO A 308 8.09 -33.96 18.84
C PRO A 308 8.55 -34.61 17.51
N PHE A 309 9.04 -33.82 16.55
CA PHE A 309 9.45 -34.26 15.22
C PHE A 309 10.97 -34.25 15.05
N ALA A 310 11.47 -35.09 14.13
CA ALA A 310 12.89 -35.14 13.77
C ALA A 310 13.40 -33.81 13.16
N SER A 311 12.52 -33.09 12.46
CA SER A 311 12.80 -31.75 11.93
C SER A 311 11.93 -30.74 12.67
N PRO A 312 12.52 -29.85 13.51
CA PRO A 312 11.75 -28.85 14.23
C PRO A 312 11.08 -27.83 13.30
N ARG A 313 9.92 -27.35 13.74
CA ARG A 313 9.12 -26.34 13.06
C ARG A 313 9.66 -24.95 13.32
N ARG A 314 9.65 -24.12 12.28
CA ARG A 314 9.95 -22.69 12.34
C ARG A 314 8.77 -21.98 11.71
N VAL A 315 7.99 -21.28 12.53
CA VAL A 315 6.75 -20.62 12.10
C VAL A 315 6.89 -19.14 12.35
N VAL A 316 6.70 -18.34 11.31
CA VAL A 316 6.91 -16.89 11.35
C VAL A 316 5.65 -16.20 10.85
N GLN A 317 5.16 -15.23 11.62
CA GLN A 317 4.01 -14.40 11.25
C GLN A 317 4.37 -12.91 11.44
N GLY A 318 4.01 -12.08 10.46
CA GLY A 318 4.29 -10.64 10.48
C GLY A 318 5.72 -10.23 10.13
N LEU A 319 6.63 -11.19 9.89
CA LEU A 319 8.03 -10.97 9.49
C LEU A 319 8.38 -11.85 8.28
N ASP A 320 9.50 -11.54 7.63
CA ASP A 320 10.07 -12.43 6.59
C ASP A 320 10.69 -13.68 7.24
N ALA A 321 10.19 -14.85 6.85
CA ALA A 321 10.61 -16.12 7.45
C ALA A 321 12.10 -16.42 7.23
N ARG A 322 12.65 -16.09 6.05
CA ARG A 322 14.06 -16.33 5.73
C ARG A 322 14.96 -15.45 6.57
N ARG A 323 14.55 -14.21 6.85
CA ARG A 323 15.26 -13.29 7.73
C ARG A 323 15.30 -13.81 9.16
N VAL A 324 14.18 -14.32 9.67
CA VAL A 324 14.14 -14.96 10.99
C VAL A 324 15.04 -16.20 11.02
N ASP A 325 15.03 -17.05 9.99
CA ASP A 325 15.92 -18.23 9.91
C ASP A 325 17.41 -17.84 10.02
N VAL A 326 17.80 -16.72 9.39
CA VAL A 326 19.16 -16.18 9.52
C VAL A 326 19.47 -15.76 10.96
N VAL A 327 18.56 -15.03 11.63
CA VAL A 327 18.74 -14.63 13.04
C VAL A 327 18.87 -15.86 13.93
N LEU A 328 18.04 -16.89 13.74
CA LEU A 328 18.11 -18.14 14.49
C LEU A 328 19.46 -18.85 14.29
N ALA A 329 19.97 -18.91 13.05
CA ALA A 329 21.27 -19.50 12.74
C ALA A 329 22.42 -18.73 13.41
N VAL A 330 22.33 -17.39 13.48
CA VAL A 330 23.31 -16.55 14.19
C VAL A 330 23.26 -16.82 15.69
N LEU A 331 22.07 -16.89 16.31
CA LEU A 331 21.92 -17.25 17.73
C LEU A 331 22.56 -18.61 18.04
N GLU A 332 22.26 -19.62 17.24
CA GLU A 332 22.80 -20.96 17.42
C GLU A 332 24.33 -21.00 17.26
N ARG A 333 24.88 -20.31 16.25
CA ARG A 333 26.32 -20.40 15.94
C ARG A 333 27.21 -19.44 16.70
N ARG A 334 26.69 -18.28 17.11
CA ARG A 334 27.47 -17.21 17.77
C ARG A 334 27.26 -17.13 19.26
N LEU A 335 26.10 -17.58 19.75
CA LEU A 335 25.74 -17.58 21.17
C LEU A 335 25.59 -18.99 21.74
N ASP A 336 25.84 -20.03 20.95
CA ASP A 336 25.72 -21.44 21.34
C ASP A 336 24.32 -21.77 21.89
N LEU A 337 23.28 -21.07 21.40
CA LEU A 337 21.90 -21.27 21.85
C LEU A 337 21.35 -22.58 21.27
N PRO A 338 20.90 -23.54 22.09
CA PRO A 338 20.55 -24.88 21.63
C PRO A 338 19.16 -24.92 20.95
N LEU A 339 19.11 -24.55 19.67
CA LEU A 339 17.86 -24.47 18.89
C LEU A 339 17.54 -25.74 18.08
N ALA A 340 18.52 -26.59 17.79
CA ALA A 340 18.37 -27.77 16.92
C ALA A 340 17.22 -28.74 17.29
N GLY A 341 16.76 -28.77 18.54
CA GLY A 341 15.67 -29.64 19.02
C GLY A 341 14.36 -28.91 19.33
N LEU A 342 14.25 -27.62 19.03
CA LEU A 342 13.14 -26.78 19.43
C LEU A 342 12.30 -26.33 18.23
N ASP A 343 10.98 -26.49 18.34
CA ASP A 343 10.05 -25.73 17.53
C ASP A 343 10.13 -24.26 17.95
N VAL A 344 10.28 -23.35 17.00
CA VAL A 344 10.36 -21.91 17.24
C VAL A 344 9.25 -21.19 16.47
N TYR A 345 8.42 -20.48 17.20
CA TYR A 345 7.35 -19.64 16.66
C TYR A 345 7.73 -18.19 16.91
N VAL A 346 7.70 -17.34 15.89
CA VAL A 346 7.94 -15.90 15.98
C VAL A 346 6.77 -15.15 15.38
N ASN A 347 6.23 -14.19 16.11
CA ASN A 347 5.07 -13.41 15.70
C ASN A 347 5.28 -11.93 15.98
N VAL A 348 4.77 -11.06 15.11
CA VAL A 348 4.58 -9.64 15.42
C VAL A 348 3.12 -9.43 15.81
N ALA A 349 2.90 -9.01 17.05
CA ALA A 349 1.55 -8.69 17.52
C ALA A 349 1.00 -7.47 16.76
N GLY A 350 -0.32 -7.31 16.74
CA GLY A 350 -0.97 -6.26 15.95
C GLY A 350 -1.18 -6.60 14.48
N GLY A 351 -0.68 -7.74 13.99
CA GLY A 351 -0.99 -8.28 12.66
C GLY A 351 -0.37 -7.50 11.50
N LEU A 352 0.50 -6.54 11.78
CA LEU A 352 1.28 -5.81 10.78
C LEU A 352 2.35 -6.71 10.16
N ARG A 353 2.62 -6.48 8.87
CA ARG A 353 3.77 -7.07 8.18
C ARG A 353 4.94 -6.10 8.22
N VAL A 354 5.94 -6.43 9.02
CA VAL A 354 7.13 -5.63 9.22
C VAL A 354 8.22 -6.07 8.24
N THR A 355 8.68 -5.13 7.42
CA THR A 355 9.79 -5.36 6.47
C THR A 355 11.11 -4.75 6.96
N ASP A 356 11.05 -3.92 7.99
CA ASP A 356 12.20 -3.21 8.54
C ASP A 356 13.20 -4.15 9.24
N HIS A 357 14.48 -4.03 8.88
CA HIS A 357 15.59 -4.78 9.47
C HIS A 357 15.87 -4.38 10.92
N GLY A 358 15.38 -3.21 11.36
CA GLY A 358 15.48 -2.80 12.76
C GLY A 358 14.81 -3.74 13.76
N ALA A 359 13.93 -4.64 13.32
CA ALA A 359 13.30 -5.63 14.19
C ALA A 359 14.17 -6.87 14.50
N ASP A 360 15.33 -7.05 13.84
CA ASP A 360 16.09 -8.31 13.95
C ASP A 360 16.66 -8.53 15.36
N LEU A 361 17.14 -7.47 16.02
CA LEU A 361 17.54 -7.54 17.42
C LEU A 361 16.37 -7.95 18.33
N ALA A 362 15.17 -7.44 18.09
CA ALA A 362 13.98 -7.81 18.86
C ALA A 362 13.65 -9.30 18.68
N VAL A 363 13.73 -9.83 17.45
CA VAL A 363 13.58 -11.27 17.20
C VAL A 363 14.64 -12.06 17.98
N ALA A 364 15.90 -11.63 17.94
CA ALA A 364 16.98 -12.31 18.63
C ALA A 364 16.76 -12.38 20.15
N ILE A 365 16.44 -11.24 20.78
CA ILE A 365 16.19 -11.17 22.23
C ILE A 365 14.91 -11.91 22.61
N ALA A 366 13.84 -11.85 21.81
CA ALA A 366 12.62 -12.61 22.06
C ALA A 366 12.90 -14.11 22.10
N VAL A 367 13.64 -14.65 21.12
CA VAL A 367 13.98 -16.06 21.07
C VAL A 367 14.87 -16.47 22.25
N VAL A 368 15.90 -15.67 22.57
CA VAL A 368 16.73 -15.94 23.75
C VAL A 368 15.89 -15.91 25.03
N SER A 369 14.99 -14.94 25.17
CA SER A 369 14.07 -14.82 26.29
C SER A 369 13.18 -16.06 26.43
N ALA A 370 12.61 -16.56 25.33
CA ALA A 370 11.77 -17.75 25.31
C ALA A 370 12.54 -19.03 25.66
N VAL A 371 13.75 -19.21 25.12
CA VAL A 371 14.59 -20.41 25.35
C VAL A 371 15.15 -20.44 26.78
N THR A 372 15.55 -19.28 27.31
CA THR A 372 16.13 -19.17 28.66
C THR A 372 15.08 -18.94 29.75
N ASN A 373 13.81 -18.83 29.37
CA ASN A 373 12.70 -18.53 30.27
C ASN A 373 12.93 -17.27 31.14
N ARG A 374 13.56 -16.24 30.54
CA ARG A 374 13.91 -14.99 31.22
C ARG A 374 13.19 -13.82 30.56
N PRO A 375 12.18 -13.19 31.20
CA PRO A 375 11.47 -12.05 30.64
C PRO A 375 12.39 -10.86 30.35
N SER A 376 12.07 -10.06 29.32
CA SER A 376 12.72 -8.76 29.11
C SER A 376 12.23 -7.75 30.14
N PRO A 377 13.08 -6.84 30.64
CA PRO A 377 12.63 -5.76 31.52
C PRO A 377 11.57 -4.88 30.86
N GLU A 378 10.67 -4.34 31.70
CA GLU A 378 9.69 -3.35 31.26
C GLU A 378 10.37 -2.03 30.85
N GLY A 379 9.70 -1.24 30.00
CA GLY A 379 10.24 0.02 29.49
C GLY A 379 11.47 -0.11 28.59
N THR A 380 11.81 -1.33 28.15
CA THR A 380 12.91 -1.61 27.23
C THR A 380 12.38 -1.87 25.83
N ALA A 381 12.86 -1.10 24.86
CA ALA A 381 12.62 -1.29 23.44
C ALA A 381 13.92 -1.62 22.72
N LEU A 382 13.81 -2.31 21.58
CA LEU A 382 14.93 -2.87 20.84
C LEU A 382 14.92 -2.39 19.40
N VAL A 383 16.11 -2.10 18.87
CA VAL A 383 16.30 -1.77 17.46
C VAL A 383 17.67 -2.22 16.98
N GLY A 384 17.75 -2.92 15.85
CA GLY A 384 19.02 -3.24 15.23
C GLY A 384 18.91 -4.33 14.17
N GLU A 385 19.71 -4.21 13.12
CA GLU A 385 19.93 -5.28 12.15
C GLU A 385 21.01 -6.23 12.66
N VAL A 386 20.75 -7.54 12.58
CA VAL A 386 21.69 -8.58 13.02
C VAL A 386 22.50 -9.08 11.83
N GLY A 387 23.82 -8.90 11.88
CA GLY A 387 24.74 -9.43 10.89
C GLY A 387 25.10 -10.91 11.13
N LEU A 388 25.64 -11.58 10.11
CA LEU A 388 26.00 -13.00 10.15
C LEU A 388 27.17 -13.32 11.10
N ALA A 389 27.98 -12.33 11.47
CA ALA A 389 29.03 -12.50 12.47
C ALA A 389 28.50 -12.26 13.91
N GLY A 390 27.22 -11.88 14.05
CA GLY A 390 26.59 -11.54 15.33
C GLY A 390 26.72 -10.05 15.69
N GLU A 391 27.29 -9.24 14.81
CA GLU A 391 27.40 -7.79 14.96
C GLU A 391 26.05 -7.10 14.78
N LEU A 392 25.85 -5.97 15.47
CA LEU A 392 24.69 -5.11 15.27
C LEU A 392 25.02 -4.00 14.28
N ARG A 393 24.26 -3.95 13.20
CA ARG A 393 24.45 -3.00 12.09
C ARG A 393 23.54 -1.80 12.27
N ALA A 394 24.03 -0.65 11.80
CA ALA A 394 23.30 0.61 11.88
C ALA A 394 21.99 0.56 11.11
N VAL A 395 20.94 1.15 11.68
CA VAL A 395 19.61 1.24 11.08
C VAL A 395 19.29 2.67 10.65
N LYS A 396 18.30 2.82 9.75
CA LYS A 396 17.81 4.14 9.34
C LYS A 396 17.01 4.82 10.45
N GLU A 397 17.05 6.15 10.47
CA GLU A 397 16.21 7.02 11.30
C GLU A 397 16.28 6.71 12.81
N LEU A 398 17.47 6.36 13.32
CA LEU A 398 17.65 5.97 14.72
C LEU A 398 17.15 7.01 15.73
N GLU A 399 17.37 8.30 15.46
CA GLU A 399 16.85 9.37 16.32
C GLU A 399 15.32 9.40 16.37
N ARG A 400 14.66 9.17 15.23
CA ARG A 400 13.18 9.17 15.15
C ARG A 400 12.62 8.00 15.94
N ARG A 401 13.26 6.84 15.84
CA ARG A 401 12.93 5.65 16.65
C ARG A 401 13.11 5.93 18.14
N SER A 402 14.20 6.59 18.53
CA SER A 402 14.45 6.98 19.92
C SER A 402 13.37 7.90 20.47
N ARG A 403 13.02 8.95 19.71
CA ARG A 403 11.95 9.88 20.12
C ARG A 403 10.61 9.19 20.28
N GLU A 404 10.28 8.26 19.38
CA GLU A 404 9.05 7.49 19.46
C GLU A 404 9.04 6.53 20.67
N ALA A 405 10.15 5.84 20.95
CA ALA A 405 10.29 5.01 22.14
C ALA A 405 10.08 5.82 23.42
N GLU A 406 10.74 6.97 23.53
CA GLU A 406 10.59 7.89 24.66
C GLU A 406 9.13 8.38 24.80
N ARG A 407 8.51 8.81 23.68
CA ARG A 407 7.12 9.27 23.63
C ARG A 407 6.13 8.20 24.11
N SER A 408 6.36 6.94 23.76
CA SER A 408 5.54 5.79 24.17
C SER A 408 5.91 5.20 25.54
N GLY A 409 6.77 5.87 26.32
CA GLY A 409 7.10 5.46 27.69
C GLY A 409 8.19 4.39 27.82
N TYR A 410 8.93 4.09 26.75
CA TYR A 410 10.05 3.15 26.77
C TYR A 410 11.35 3.90 27.04
N ALA A 411 11.66 4.06 28.33
CA ALA A 411 12.81 4.82 28.82
C ALA A 411 14.16 4.25 28.40
N THR A 412 14.24 2.97 28.05
CA THR A 412 15.47 2.33 27.58
C THR A 412 15.30 1.85 26.13
N LEU A 413 16.17 2.32 25.24
CA LEU A 413 16.25 1.83 23.86
C LEU A 413 17.62 1.20 23.64
N ILE A 414 17.68 -0.07 23.25
CA ILE A 414 18.94 -0.77 22.98
C ILE A 414 19.11 -0.96 21.48
N GLY A 415 20.30 -0.65 20.95
CA GLY A 415 20.58 -0.87 19.54
C GLY A 415 22.03 -0.65 19.11
N PRO A 416 22.29 -0.59 17.78
CA PRO A 416 23.64 -0.50 17.23
C PRO A 416 24.31 0.83 17.59
N ARG A 417 25.64 0.86 17.56
CA ARG A 417 26.39 2.11 17.77
C ARG A 417 25.85 3.26 16.89
N ALA A 418 25.53 4.40 17.51
CA ALA A 418 24.98 5.54 16.80
C ALA A 418 26.03 6.17 15.87
N ARG A 419 25.64 6.45 14.63
CA ARG A 419 26.46 7.25 13.69
C ARG A 419 25.78 8.61 13.54
N GLY A 420 26.25 9.64 14.25
CA GLY A 420 25.81 11.02 13.97
C GLY A 420 25.44 11.93 15.16
N GLY A 421 25.58 11.51 16.42
CA GLY A 421 25.28 12.37 17.58
C GLY A 421 24.63 11.60 18.73
N PRO A 422 24.30 12.27 19.85
CA PRO A 422 23.65 11.63 20.99
C PRO A 422 22.24 11.18 20.64
N VAL A 423 21.94 9.91 20.92
CA VAL A 423 20.62 9.30 20.73
C VAL A 423 19.97 9.24 22.11
N GLY A 424 19.27 10.29 22.55
CA GLY A 424 18.55 10.31 23.84
C GLY A 424 19.41 10.02 25.08
N SER A 425 18.84 10.13 26.28
CA SER A 425 19.54 9.78 27.53
C SER A 425 19.42 8.29 27.89
N GLY A 426 18.45 7.58 27.29
CA GLY A 426 18.11 6.19 27.58
C GLY A 426 18.69 5.16 26.60
N TYR A 427 19.59 5.56 25.71
CA TYR A 427 20.08 4.69 24.65
C TYR A 427 21.27 3.81 25.09
N GLY A 428 21.08 2.51 25.00
CA GLY A 428 22.11 1.50 25.22
C GLY A 428 22.75 1.06 23.91
N GLU A 429 24.02 1.43 23.71
CA GLU A 429 24.78 1.02 22.52
C GLU A 429 25.35 -0.40 22.67
N ALA A 430 25.03 -1.27 21.72
CA ALA A 430 25.61 -2.60 21.58
C ALA A 430 26.27 -2.77 20.21
N VAL A 431 27.47 -3.34 20.21
CA VAL A 431 28.23 -3.63 18.98
C VAL A 431 27.91 -5.00 18.39
N ASP A 432 27.43 -5.92 19.22
CA ASP A 432 27.06 -7.28 18.86
C ASP A 432 25.92 -7.78 19.77
N LEU A 433 25.44 -9.00 19.46
CA LEU A 433 24.36 -9.64 20.23
C LEU A 433 24.74 -9.89 21.69
N ARG A 434 26.00 -10.21 22.02
CA ARG A 434 26.39 -10.47 23.42
C ARG A 434 26.29 -9.20 24.25
N ALA A 435 26.83 -8.10 23.74
CA ALA A 435 26.69 -6.79 24.36
C ALA A 435 25.21 -6.39 24.53
N ALA A 436 24.36 -6.65 23.53
CA ALA A 436 22.94 -6.36 23.63
C ALA A 436 22.24 -7.19 24.71
N LEU A 437 22.54 -8.49 24.81
CA LEU A 437 22.04 -9.37 25.87
C LEU A 437 22.45 -8.86 27.26
N ASP A 438 23.71 -8.47 27.42
CA ASP A 438 24.23 -7.92 28.67
C ASP A 438 23.52 -6.62 29.05
N LEU A 439 23.19 -5.76 28.08
CA LEU A 439 22.41 -4.54 28.31
C LEU A 439 20.96 -4.82 28.71
N VAL A 440 20.29 -5.74 28.02
CA VAL A 440 18.89 -6.12 28.32
C VAL A 440 18.78 -6.72 29.72
N TRP A 441 19.76 -7.54 30.11
CA TRP A 441 19.68 -8.35 31.32
C TRP A 441 20.75 -8.03 32.35
N ARG A 442 21.25 -6.79 32.36
CA ARG A 442 22.27 -6.31 33.30
C ARG A 442 21.95 -6.82 34.70
N PRO A 443 22.91 -7.48 35.38
CA PRO A 443 22.74 -7.78 36.79
C PRO A 443 22.62 -6.46 37.55
N SER A 444 21.56 -6.33 38.35
CA SER A 444 21.29 -5.18 39.22
C SER A 444 22.40 -4.92 40.21
#